data_AF-A0A7X8UHP4-F1
#
_entry.id   AF-A0A7X8UHP4-F1
#
_cell.length_a   1.000
_cell.length_b   1.000
_cell.length_c   1.000
_cell.angle_alpha   90.00
_cell.angle_beta   90.00
_cell.angle_gamma   90.00
#
_symmetry.space_group_name_H-M   'P 1'
#
loop_
_entity.id
_entity.type
_entity.pdbx_description
1 polymer ?
#
loop_
_entity_poly.entity_id
_entity_poly.type
_entity_poly.pdbx_seq_one_letter_code
_entity_poly.pdbx_strand_id
1 'polypeptide(L)'
;MAPWTIASLLDTATGYLREKGSTSPRLDAEVLLAESLETDRVRLYTEFDRPLSTEEVDRYRALVARRAAREPVAYITGRAHFRHLVLEVSPAVLIPRPETEELVDIALQSLRRRPLLGEGVGGPLVVDVGTGSGAIAVSLAQEAGVRVLAVDSSAEASQLAARNAVAAGVEGLVEFREADLLTGVAAGSLRLVVSNPPYVRTGDMASLDLDIRLYEPASALDAGPDGQACFRRLLPAAARALGPGGSAILEVGDGQAGIVATLAREAGFHLITVHKDMSQKDRMVEATLPGALAMAVEGLDATNTGLLKAALREGAVIGVPTDTVYGIGAAWDSSVGVRKLFEAKGRPAEQPVAVLFPSVEAVEEAVSDLDEACVRVLRALLPGPFTFVVTTTVSRPPDVGSVDSLGVRVPGDPCLSDLLRRLDTPLAATSANVSGGREVPDLSGADPEVLAHCSVAFRGPVARSGDVRLKPAASTVVDLRPLGEGGVPVVIREGVVQAGSVLERIAALF
;
A
#
# COMPACT_ATOMS: atom_id res chain seq x y z
N MET A 1 -31.02 -35.34 -40.27
CA MET A 1 -30.52 -34.01 -39.84
C MET A 1 -29.01 -34.05 -39.90
N ALA A 2 -28.35 -32.99 -40.35
CA ALA A 2 -26.90 -32.89 -40.24
C ALA A 2 -26.51 -33.00 -38.75
N PRO A 3 -25.39 -33.68 -38.41
CA PRO A 3 -24.94 -33.79 -37.02
C PRO A 3 -24.59 -32.40 -36.48
N TRP A 4 -24.82 -32.19 -35.17
CA TRP A 4 -24.34 -30.97 -34.51
C TRP A 4 -22.82 -30.97 -34.50
N THR A 5 -22.23 -29.83 -34.90
CA THR A 5 -20.81 -29.55 -34.78
C THR A 5 -20.58 -28.50 -33.71
N ILE A 6 -19.35 -28.37 -33.23
CA ILE A 6 -18.97 -27.29 -32.29
C ILE A 6 -19.41 -25.92 -32.84
N ALA A 7 -19.09 -25.62 -34.10
CA ALA A 7 -19.46 -24.35 -34.72
C ALA A 7 -20.98 -24.11 -34.75
N SER A 8 -21.75 -25.07 -35.29
CA SER A 8 -23.20 -24.90 -35.43
C SER A 8 -23.92 -24.78 -34.08
N LEU A 9 -23.43 -25.47 -33.05
CA LEU A 9 -24.00 -25.44 -31.71
C LEU A 9 -23.67 -24.12 -30.99
N LEU A 10 -22.45 -23.61 -31.12
CA LEU A 10 -22.07 -22.30 -30.60
C LEU A 10 -22.86 -21.17 -31.24
N ASP A 11 -23.06 -21.19 -32.56
CA ASP A 11 -23.82 -20.16 -33.27
C ASP A 11 -25.29 -20.14 -32.84
N THR A 12 -25.89 -21.33 -32.72
CA THR A 12 -27.28 -21.49 -32.25
C THR A 12 -27.44 -20.96 -30.83
N ALA A 13 -26.57 -21.36 -29.90
CA ALA A 13 -26.62 -20.91 -28.52
C ALA A 13 -26.33 -19.42 -28.37
N THR A 14 -25.39 -18.88 -29.16
CA THR A 14 -25.09 -17.43 -29.18
C THR A 14 -26.33 -16.63 -29.58
N GLY A 15 -27.05 -17.07 -30.62
CA GLY A 15 -28.32 -16.45 -31.02
C GLY A 15 -29.36 -16.50 -29.89
N TYR A 16 -29.57 -17.69 -29.33
CA TYR A 16 -30.53 -17.89 -28.25
C TYR A 16 -30.23 -17.06 -26.99
N LEU A 17 -28.97 -17.04 -26.53
CA LEU A 17 -28.56 -16.26 -25.36
C LEU A 17 -28.67 -14.75 -25.60
N ARG A 18 -28.43 -14.29 -26.83
CA ARG A 18 -28.65 -12.89 -27.22
C ARG A 18 -30.13 -12.51 -27.10
N GLU A 19 -31.04 -13.35 -27.60
CA GLU A 19 -32.48 -13.14 -27.48
C GLU A 19 -32.96 -13.16 -26.02
N LYS A 20 -32.29 -13.93 -25.17
CA LYS A 20 -32.52 -13.96 -23.71
C LYS A 20 -31.87 -12.80 -22.97
N GLY A 21 -31.11 -11.95 -23.67
CA GLY A 21 -30.55 -10.70 -23.18
C GLY A 21 -29.22 -10.84 -22.43
N SER A 22 -28.42 -11.88 -22.72
CA SER A 22 -27.02 -11.93 -22.31
C SER A 22 -26.25 -10.75 -22.91
N THR A 23 -25.39 -10.11 -22.11
CA THR A 23 -24.50 -9.02 -22.52
C THR A 23 -23.25 -9.52 -23.27
N SER A 24 -22.92 -10.81 -23.14
CA SER A 24 -21.77 -11.45 -23.77
C SER A 24 -22.10 -12.84 -24.35
N PRO A 25 -23.13 -12.94 -25.22
CA PRO A 25 -23.74 -14.22 -25.58
C PRO A 25 -22.79 -15.23 -26.23
N ARG A 26 -21.79 -14.76 -26.99
CA ARG A 26 -20.80 -15.64 -27.61
C ARG A 26 -19.82 -16.20 -26.58
N LEU A 27 -19.37 -15.35 -25.66
CA LEU A 27 -18.48 -15.77 -24.58
C LEU A 27 -19.17 -16.78 -23.66
N ASP A 28 -20.42 -16.49 -23.25
CA ASP A 28 -21.25 -17.40 -22.46
C ASP A 28 -21.37 -18.76 -23.15
N ALA A 29 -21.70 -18.80 -24.44
CA ALA A 29 -21.82 -20.04 -25.21
C ALA A 29 -20.51 -20.84 -25.24
N GLU A 30 -19.38 -20.17 -25.49
CA GLU A 30 -18.06 -20.81 -25.54
C GLU A 30 -17.63 -21.38 -24.19
N VAL A 31 -17.83 -20.64 -23.10
CA VAL A 31 -17.48 -21.09 -21.74
C VAL A 31 -18.31 -22.32 -21.36
N LEU A 32 -19.62 -22.28 -21.60
CA LEU A 32 -20.51 -23.39 -21.27
C LEU A 32 -20.26 -24.62 -22.13
N LEU A 33 -19.86 -24.45 -23.40
CA LEU A 33 -19.51 -25.59 -24.26
C LEU A 33 -18.19 -26.22 -23.80
N ALA A 34 -17.18 -25.39 -23.51
CA ALA A 34 -15.91 -25.83 -22.95
C ALA A 34 -16.13 -26.64 -21.64
N GLU A 35 -16.99 -26.14 -20.75
CA GLU A 35 -17.41 -26.84 -19.53
C GLU A 35 -18.02 -28.21 -19.85
N SER A 36 -19.00 -28.26 -20.75
CA SER A 36 -19.71 -29.52 -21.07
C SER A 36 -18.83 -30.59 -21.72
N LEU A 37 -17.73 -30.16 -22.36
CA LEU A 37 -16.78 -31.02 -23.06
C LEU A 37 -15.50 -31.28 -22.25
N GLU A 38 -15.39 -30.72 -21.05
CA GLU A 38 -14.19 -30.82 -20.20
C GLU A 38 -12.90 -30.43 -20.94
N THR A 39 -12.95 -29.30 -21.66
CA THR A 39 -11.84 -28.82 -22.49
C THR A 39 -11.64 -27.32 -22.37
N ASP A 40 -10.48 -26.82 -22.81
CA ASP A 40 -10.23 -25.38 -22.91
C ASP A 40 -10.93 -24.74 -24.11
N ARG A 41 -11.30 -23.46 -23.96
CA ARG A 41 -11.93 -22.65 -25.01
C ARG A 41 -11.12 -22.61 -26.30
N VAL A 42 -9.79 -22.57 -26.22
CA VAL A 42 -8.90 -22.55 -27.39
C VAL A 42 -9.14 -23.76 -28.29
N ARG A 43 -9.37 -24.94 -27.69
CA ARG A 43 -9.58 -26.18 -28.43
C ARG A 43 -10.89 -26.18 -29.23
N LEU A 44 -11.90 -25.42 -28.79
CA LEU A 44 -13.15 -25.26 -29.52
C LEU A 44 -12.91 -24.64 -30.92
N TYR A 45 -11.98 -23.68 -31.03
CA TYR A 45 -11.66 -23.01 -32.29
C TYR A 45 -10.90 -23.91 -33.27
N THR A 46 -10.07 -24.82 -32.76
CA THR A 46 -9.30 -25.75 -33.59
C THR A 46 -10.11 -26.95 -34.05
N GLU A 47 -11.28 -27.19 -33.45
CA GLU A 47 -12.12 -28.38 -33.67
C GLU A 47 -13.54 -28.02 -34.14
N PHE A 48 -13.74 -26.89 -34.84
CA PHE A 48 -15.08 -26.40 -35.20
C PHE A 48 -15.97 -27.39 -35.94
N ASP A 49 -15.39 -28.22 -36.80
CA ASP A 49 -16.09 -29.24 -37.60
C ASP A 49 -16.27 -30.56 -36.84
N ARG A 50 -15.76 -30.67 -35.60
CA ARG A 50 -15.92 -31.87 -34.78
C ARG A 50 -17.41 -32.13 -34.52
N PRO A 51 -17.94 -33.29 -34.93
CA PRO A 51 -19.31 -33.66 -34.60
C PRO A 51 -19.41 -33.98 -33.10
N LEU A 52 -20.53 -33.60 -32.50
CA LEU A 52 -20.84 -33.83 -31.09
C LEU A 52 -21.83 -34.98 -30.94
N SER A 53 -21.63 -35.79 -29.92
CA SER A 53 -22.58 -36.83 -29.49
C SER A 53 -23.86 -36.22 -28.93
N THR A 54 -24.94 -37.01 -28.88
CA THR A 54 -26.21 -36.58 -28.30
C THR A 54 -26.03 -36.20 -26.82
N GLU A 55 -25.23 -36.96 -26.09
CA GLU A 55 -24.95 -36.76 -24.67
C GLU A 55 -24.16 -35.45 -24.41
N GLU A 56 -23.23 -35.07 -25.29
CA GLU A 56 -22.53 -33.78 -25.23
C GLU A 56 -23.49 -32.62 -25.52
N VAL A 57 -24.34 -32.77 -26.55
CA VAL A 57 -25.35 -31.76 -26.91
C VAL A 57 -26.35 -31.55 -25.78
N ASP A 58 -26.84 -32.62 -25.15
CA ASP A 58 -27.84 -32.53 -24.09
C ASP A 58 -27.24 -31.91 -22.81
N ARG A 59 -26.00 -32.24 -22.45
CA ARG A 59 -25.27 -31.57 -21.36
C ARG A 59 -25.13 -30.07 -21.63
N TYR A 60 -24.67 -29.68 -22.81
CA TYR A 60 -24.53 -28.28 -23.17
C TYR A 60 -25.87 -27.53 -23.15
N ARG A 61 -26.93 -28.11 -23.69
CA ARG A 61 -28.28 -27.53 -23.68
C ARG A 61 -28.78 -27.26 -22.26
N ALA A 62 -28.52 -28.16 -21.31
CA ALA A 62 -28.89 -27.96 -19.92
C ALA A 62 -28.19 -26.72 -19.31
N LEU A 63 -26.89 -26.52 -19.61
CA LEU A 63 -26.15 -25.35 -19.15
C LEU A 63 -26.65 -24.05 -19.81
N VAL A 64 -26.92 -24.08 -21.13
CA VAL A 64 -27.49 -22.94 -21.86
C VAL A 64 -28.87 -22.56 -21.32
N ALA A 65 -29.69 -23.54 -20.94
CA ALA A 65 -31.01 -23.28 -20.34
C ALA A 65 -30.89 -22.56 -18.98
N ARG A 66 -29.94 -22.96 -18.14
CA ARG A 66 -29.61 -22.25 -16.88
C ARG A 66 -29.18 -20.80 -17.16
N ARG A 67 -28.27 -20.58 -18.12
CA ARG A 67 -27.84 -19.22 -18.46
C ARG A 67 -28.96 -18.37 -19.06
N ALA A 68 -29.83 -18.96 -19.87
CA ALA A 68 -31.03 -18.31 -20.40
C ALA A 68 -32.03 -17.91 -19.31
N ALA A 69 -32.04 -18.61 -18.18
CA ALA A 69 -32.76 -18.23 -16.96
C ALA A 69 -32.02 -17.17 -16.11
N ARG A 70 -31.00 -16.52 -16.67
CA ARG A 70 -30.15 -15.49 -16.06
C ARG A 70 -29.21 -15.98 -14.96
N GLU A 71 -29.02 -17.29 -14.79
CA GLU A 71 -28.02 -17.76 -13.84
C GLU A 71 -26.61 -17.32 -14.30
N PRO A 72 -25.79 -16.67 -13.45
CA PRO A 72 -24.43 -16.28 -13.81
C PRO A 72 -23.60 -17.47 -14.31
N VAL A 73 -22.81 -17.28 -15.38
CA VAL A 73 -21.94 -18.34 -15.92
C VAL A 73 -21.02 -18.90 -14.84
N ALA A 74 -20.48 -18.04 -13.96
CA ALA A 74 -19.61 -18.46 -12.86
C ALA A 74 -20.29 -19.41 -11.86
N TYR A 75 -21.59 -19.26 -11.59
CA TYR A 75 -22.34 -20.22 -10.76
C TYR A 75 -22.72 -21.49 -11.54
N ILE A 76 -22.90 -21.38 -12.85
CA ILE A 76 -23.14 -22.56 -13.70
C ILE A 76 -21.90 -23.46 -13.73
N THR A 77 -20.71 -22.87 -13.88
CA THR A 77 -19.41 -23.58 -13.91
C THR A 77 -18.81 -23.80 -12.52
N GLY A 78 -19.38 -23.17 -11.49
CA GLY A 78 -18.86 -23.17 -10.11
C GLY A 78 -17.52 -22.46 -9.94
N ARG A 79 -17.07 -21.66 -10.92
CA ARG A 79 -15.72 -21.10 -10.98
C ARG A 79 -15.71 -19.64 -11.44
N ALA A 80 -14.87 -18.83 -10.80
CA ALA A 80 -14.56 -17.46 -11.20
C ALA A 80 -13.04 -17.24 -11.24
N HIS A 81 -12.57 -16.47 -12.23
CA HIS A 81 -11.19 -16.01 -12.26
C HIS A 81 -11.06 -14.73 -11.45
N PHE A 82 -9.99 -14.62 -10.67
CA PHE A 82 -9.66 -13.42 -9.92
C PHE A 82 -8.14 -13.33 -9.77
N ARG A 83 -7.51 -12.31 -10.35
CA ARG A 83 -6.05 -12.17 -10.40
C ARG A 83 -5.37 -13.45 -10.92
N HIS A 84 -4.53 -14.08 -10.12
CA HIS A 84 -3.83 -15.33 -10.44
C HIS A 84 -4.59 -16.58 -10.00
N LEU A 85 -5.83 -16.42 -9.50
CA LEU A 85 -6.64 -17.47 -8.89
C LEU A 85 -7.75 -17.95 -9.83
N VAL A 86 -8.10 -19.22 -9.68
CA VAL A 86 -9.39 -19.77 -10.08
C VAL A 86 -10.10 -20.17 -8.81
N LEU A 87 -11.15 -19.43 -8.46
CA LEU A 87 -11.89 -19.58 -7.23
C LEU A 87 -13.14 -20.40 -7.47
N GLU A 88 -13.40 -21.38 -6.62
CA GLU A 88 -14.72 -21.96 -6.44
C GLU A 88 -15.69 -20.83 -6.04
N VAL A 89 -16.87 -20.79 -6.66
CA VAL A 89 -17.94 -19.85 -6.32
C VAL A 89 -19.31 -20.56 -6.35
N SER A 90 -20.23 -20.05 -5.54
CA SER A 90 -21.61 -20.52 -5.48
C SER A 90 -22.53 -19.38 -5.05
N PRO A 91 -23.86 -19.52 -5.10
CA PRO A 91 -24.80 -18.50 -4.62
C PRO A 91 -24.63 -18.09 -3.13
N ALA A 92 -23.78 -18.77 -2.37
CA ALA A 92 -23.42 -18.38 -1.01
C ALA A 92 -22.48 -17.15 -0.92
N VAL A 93 -21.81 -16.79 -2.02
CA VAL A 93 -20.79 -15.71 -2.04
C VAL A 93 -20.97 -14.79 -3.22
N LEU A 94 -20.56 -13.53 -3.11
CA LEU A 94 -20.49 -12.63 -4.26
C LEU A 94 -19.49 -13.19 -5.29
N ILE A 95 -19.83 -13.12 -6.58
CA ILE A 95 -18.86 -13.45 -7.64
C ILE A 95 -17.80 -12.32 -7.65
N PRO A 96 -16.50 -12.61 -7.46
CA PRO A 96 -15.45 -11.59 -7.43
C PRO A 96 -15.49 -10.67 -8.64
N ARG A 97 -15.29 -9.38 -8.40
CA ARG A 97 -15.39 -8.33 -9.43
C ARG A 97 -13.99 -7.89 -9.88
N PRO A 98 -13.82 -7.48 -11.16
CA PRO A 98 -12.56 -6.95 -11.66
C PRO A 98 -12.06 -5.75 -10.86
N GLU A 99 -12.94 -4.85 -10.43
CA GLU A 99 -12.58 -3.68 -9.63
C GLU A 99 -11.96 -4.07 -8.29
N THR A 100 -12.38 -5.20 -7.71
CA THR A 100 -11.81 -5.73 -6.46
C THR A 100 -10.37 -6.24 -6.65
N GLU A 101 -9.93 -6.53 -7.87
CA GLU A 101 -8.51 -6.82 -8.13
C GLU A 101 -7.63 -5.59 -7.87
N GLU A 102 -8.12 -4.39 -8.22
CA GLU A 102 -7.42 -3.13 -7.97
C GLU A 102 -7.35 -2.80 -6.48
N LEU A 103 -8.38 -3.20 -5.69
CA LEU A 103 -8.35 -3.12 -4.23
C LEU A 103 -7.16 -3.93 -3.65
N VAL A 104 -6.94 -5.14 -4.17
CA VAL A 104 -5.81 -5.99 -3.78
C VAL A 104 -4.48 -5.33 -4.18
N ASP A 105 -4.38 -4.74 -5.37
CA ASP A 105 -3.16 -4.02 -5.78
C ASP A 105 -2.81 -2.86 -4.84
N ILE A 106 -3.80 -2.05 -4.45
CA ILE A 106 -3.61 -0.95 -3.50
C ILE A 106 -3.16 -1.50 -2.14
N ALA A 107 -3.75 -2.59 -1.67
CA ALA A 107 -3.36 -3.24 -0.42
C ALA A 107 -1.93 -3.82 -0.47
N LEU A 108 -1.54 -4.50 -1.55
CA LEU A 108 -0.18 -5.00 -1.76
C LEU A 108 0.84 -3.87 -1.81
N GLN A 109 0.52 -2.76 -2.50
CA GLN A 109 1.36 -1.58 -2.51
C GLN A 109 1.48 -0.93 -1.12
N SER A 110 0.40 -0.94 -0.33
CA SER A 110 0.43 -0.45 1.05
C SER A 110 1.37 -1.32 1.90
N LEU A 111 1.28 -2.66 1.81
CA LEU A 111 2.17 -3.60 2.50
C LEU A 111 3.64 -3.47 2.07
N ARG A 112 3.92 -3.27 0.79
CA ARG A 112 5.29 -3.05 0.29
C ARG A 112 5.92 -1.80 0.89
N ARG A 113 5.14 -0.73 1.06
CA ARG A 113 5.61 0.54 1.65
C ARG A 113 5.56 0.55 3.17
N ARG A 114 4.69 -0.25 3.78
CA ARG A 114 4.50 -0.39 5.23
C ARG A 114 4.67 -1.87 5.60
N PRO A 115 5.90 -2.40 5.53
CA PRO A 115 6.14 -3.79 5.82
C PRO A 115 5.74 -4.12 7.26
N LEU A 116 5.33 -5.35 7.48
CA LEU A 116 4.99 -5.86 8.81
C LEU A 116 6.28 -6.09 9.61
N LEU A 117 6.72 -5.07 10.36
CA LEU A 117 7.97 -5.11 11.15
C LEU A 117 7.73 -5.55 12.61
N GLY A 118 8.72 -6.24 13.19
CA GLY A 118 8.79 -6.63 14.60
C GLY A 118 8.64 -8.13 14.88
N GLU A 119 9.00 -8.58 16.09
CA GLU A 119 8.91 -9.98 16.50
C GLU A 119 7.46 -10.40 16.85
N GLY A 120 6.95 -11.43 16.17
CA GLY A 120 6.03 -12.39 16.77
C GLY A 120 4.71 -11.87 17.34
N VAL A 121 3.93 -11.11 16.57
CA VAL A 121 2.49 -11.10 16.86
C VAL A 121 1.97 -12.48 16.48
N GLY A 122 1.59 -13.30 17.46
CA GLY A 122 1.22 -14.71 17.26
C GLY A 122 0.02 -14.96 16.32
N GLY A 123 -0.57 -13.90 15.75
CA GLY A 123 -1.70 -13.92 14.84
C GLY A 123 -1.53 -13.01 13.62
N PRO A 124 -2.48 -13.03 12.69
CA PRO A 124 -2.46 -12.19 11.50
C PRO A 124 -2.49 -10.70 11.83
N LEU A 125 -1.72 -9.91 11.09
CA LEU A 125 -1.72 -8.43 11.17
C LEU A 125 -2.59 -7.78 10.09
N VAL A 126 -3.08 -8.59 9.15
CA VAL A 126 -3.93 -8.18 8.05
C VAL A 126 -5.27 -8.89 8.22
N VAL A 127 -6.36 -8.18 7.99
CA VAL A 127 -7.71 -8.77 7.96
C VAL A 127 -8.42 -8.43 6.65
N ASP A 128 -9.15 -9.41 6.12
CA ASP A 128 -10.14 -9.25 5.06
C ASP A 128 -11.54 -9.39 5.67
N VAL A 129 -12.35 -8.33 5.58
CA VAL A 129 -13.68 -8.27 6.19
C VAL A 129 -14.77 -8.48 5.14
N GLY A 130 -15.62 -9.48 5.34
CA GLY A 130 -16.59 -9.93 4.33
C GLY A 130 -15.88 -10.70 3.23
N THR A 131 -15.06 -11.69 3.61
CA THR A 131 -14.13 -12.37 2.70
C THR A 131 -14.83 -13.07 1.53
N GLY A 132 -16.10 -13.45 1.66
CA GLY A 132 -16.89 -14.09 0.62
C GLY A 132 -16.22 -15.36 0.11
N SER A 133 -15.77 -15.36 -1.13
CA SER A 133 -15.03 -16.48 -1.76
C SER A 133 -13.57 -16.59 -1.32
N GLY A 134 -13.07 -15.67 -0.49
CA GLY A 134 -11.67 -15.57 -0.11
C GLY A 134 -10.81 -14.80 -1.11
N ALA A 135 -11.41 -14.18 -2.13
CA ALA A 135 -10.67 -13.53 -3.24
C ALA A 135 -9.57 -12.57 -2.76
N ILE A 136 -9.90 -11.67 -1.83
CA ILE A 136 -8.95 -10.70 -1.28
C ILE A 136 -7.94 -11.41 -0.36
N ALA A 137 -8.41 -12.15 0.65
CA ALA A 137 -7.54 -12.81 1.63
C ALA A 137 -6.51 -13.77 0.99
N VAL A 138 -6.96 -14.62 0.06
CA VAL A 138 -6.12 -15.61 -0.62
C VAL A 138 -5.09 -14.92 -1.53
N SER A 139 -5.50 -13.86 -2.25
CA SER A 139 -4.56 -13.10 -3.09
C SER A 139 -3.48 -12.41 -2.26
N LEU A 140 -3.85 -11.76 -1.15
CA LEU A 140 -2.89 -11.12 -0.25
C LEU A 140 -1.91 -12.13 0.36
N ALA A 141 -2.41 -13.31 0.78
CA ALA A 141 -1.57 -14.38 1.31
C ALA A 141 -0.60 -14.92 0.23
N GLN A 142 -1.09 -15.17 -0.98
CA GLN A 142 -0.28 -15.71 -2.08
C GLN A 142 0.79 -14.72 -2.57
N GLU A 143 0.42 -13.45 -2.75
CA GLU A 143 1.28 -12.46 -3.41
C GLU A 143 2.22 -11.72 -2.44
N ALA A 144 1.80 -11.50 -1.19
CA ALA A 144 2.65 -10.85 -0.18
C ALA A 144 3.29 -11.83 0.81
N GLY A 145 2.86 -13.11 0.83
CA GLY A 145 3.38 -14.09 1.79
C GLY A 145 3.04 -13.74 3.24
N VAL A 146 1.96 -12.98 3.48
CA VAL A 146 1.55 -12.52 4.81
C VAL A 146 0.44 -13.40 5.38
N ARG A 147 0.39 -13.50 6.71
CA ARG A 147 -0.76 -14.11 7.39
C ARG A 147 -1.96 -13.16 7.35
N VAL A 148 -3.12 -13.68 6.94
CA VAL A 148 -4.38 -12.92 6.82
C VAL A 148 -5.46 -13.57 7.67
N LEU A 149 -6.18 -12.76 8.45
CA LEU A 149 -7.44 -13.16 9.08
C LEU A 149 -8.58 -12.87 8.08
N ALA A 150 -9.30 -13.89 7.64
CA ALA A 150 -10.46 -13.76 6.77
C ALA A 150 -11.73 -13.93 7.62
N VAL A 151 -12.56 -12.88 7.68
CA VAL A 151 -13.82 -12.91 8.44
C VAL A 151 -15.03 -12.74 7.55
N ASP A 152 -16.08 -13.51 7.82
CA ASP A 152 -17.37 -13.39 7.16
C ASP A 152 -18.51 -13.70 8.13
N SER A 153 -19.69 -13.15 7.90
CA SER A 153 -20.88 -13.46 8.70
C SER A 153 -21.58 -14.74 8.23
N SER A 154 -21.27 -15.24 7.04
CA SER A 154 -21.76 -16.54 6.53
C SER A 154 -20.75 -17.65 6.79
N ALA A 155 -21.24 -18.70 7.46
CA ALA A 155 -20.50 -19.94 7.65
C ALA A 155 -20.22 -20.63 6.29
N GLU A 156 -21.17 -20.60 5.36
CA GLU A 156 -21.02 -21.17 4.03
C GLU A 156 -19.93 -20.46 3.21
N ALA A 157 -19.90 -19.12 3.26
CA ALA A 157 -18.86 -18.32 2.63
C ALA A 157 -17.48 -18.68 3.20
N SER A 158 -17.35 -18.71 4.53
CA SER A 158 -16.10 -19.06 5.21
C SER A 158 -15.59 -20.46 4.83
N GLN A 159 -16.48 -21.45 4.73
CA GLN A 159 -16.11 -22.81 4.31
C GLN A 159 -15.66 -22.88 2.85
N LEU A 160 -16.31 -22.13 1.95
CA LEU A 160 -15.95 -22.06 0.54
C LEU A 160 -14.60 -21.34 0.37
N ALA A 161 -14.39 -20.23 1.06
CA ALA A 161 -13.12 -19.51 1.07
C ALA A 161 -11.96 -20.37 1.58
N ALA A 162 -12.19 -21.21 2.59
CA ALA A 162 -11.19 -22.15 3.09
C ALA A 162 -10.79 -23.20 2.02
N ARG A 163 -11.74 -23.70 1.21
CA ARG A 163 -11.41 -24.58 0.08
C ARG A 163 -10.59 -23.88 -0.98
N ASN A 164 -10.89 -22.61 -1.27
CA ASN A 164 -10.10 -21.80 -2.19
C ASN A 164 -8.67 -21.56 -1.68
N ALA A 165 -8.48 -21.33 -0.38
CA ALA A 165 -7.14 -21.21 0.20
C ALA A 165 -6.32 -22.51 0.06
N VAL A 166 -6.95 -23.67 0.26
CA VAL A 166 -6.31 -24.99 0.03
C VAL A 166 -5.98 -25.18 -1.45
N ALA A 167 -6.90 -24.85 -2.36
CA ALA A 167 -6.66 -24.97 -3.80
C ALA A 167 -5.51 -24.06 -4.28
N ALA A 168 -5.33 -22.91 -3.64
CA ALA A 168 -4.24 -21.96 -3.90
C ALA A 168 -2.93 -22.30 -3.15
N GLY A 169 -2.93 -23.28 -2.23
CA GLY A 169 -1.75 -23.68 -1.45
C GLY A 169 -1.32 -22.66 -0.39
N VAL A 170 -2.25 -21.87 0.15
CA VAL A 170 -1.99 -20.82 1.16
C VAL A 170 -2.79 -21.02 2.44
N GLU A 171 -3.33 -22.21 2.68
CA GLU A 171 -4.12 -22.54 3.87
C GLU A 171 -3.37 -22.33 5.19
N GLY A 172 -2.03 -22.40 5.18
CA GLY A 172 -1.19 -22.09 6.34
C GLY A 172 -1.04 -20.59 6.62
N LEU A 173 -1.43 -19.73 5.68
CA LEU A 173 -1.33 -18.28 5.78
C LEU A 173 -2.69 -17.61 6.04
N VAL A 174 -3.80 -18.28 5.77
CA VAL A 174 -5.14 -17.69 5.95
C VAL A 174 -5.87 -18.34 7.11
N GLU A 175 -6.24 -17.53 8.10
CA GLU A 175 -7.07 -17.95 9.23
C GLU A 175 -8.52 -17.53 8.98
N PHE A 176 -9.45 -18.48 8.94
CA PHE A 176 -10.88 -18.19 8.70
C PHE A 176 -11.66 -18.13 10.00
N ARG A 177 -12.55 -17.13 10.13
CA ARG A 177 -13.42 -17.00 11.29
C ARG A 177 -14.78 -16.43 10.92
N GLU A 178 -15.84 -17.13 11.33
CA GLU A 178 -17.19 -16.60 11.28
C GLU A 178 -17.34 -15.47 12.31
N ALA A 179 -17.59 -14.25 11.84
CA ALA A 179 -17.77 -13.07 12.68
C ALA A 179 -18.53 -11.96 11.94
N ASP A 180 -19.35 -11.22 12.68
CA ASP A 180 -19.90 -9.94 12.21
C ASP A 180 -18.81 -8.87 12.28
N LEU A 181 -18.30 -8.48 11.11
CA LEU A 181 -17.20 -7.54 10.93
C LEU A 181 -15.99 -7.91 11.81
N LEU A 182 -15.49 -6.98 12.62
CA LEU A 182 -14.30 -7.13 13.45
C LEU A 182 -14.62 -7.54 14.91
N THR A 183 -15.76 -8.20 15.12
CA THR A 183 -16.12 -8.74 16.45
C THR A 183 -15.07 -9.76 16.90
N GLY A 184 -14.57 -9.64 18.14
CA GLY A 184 -13.53 -10.51 18.68
C GLY A 184 -12.12 -10.26 18.14
N VAL A 185 -11.88 -9.20 17.36
CA VAL A 185 -10.52 -8.73 17.04
C VAL A 185 -10.01 -7.83 18.18
N ALA A 186 -8.81 -8.12 18.68
CA ALA A 186 -8.19 -7.34 19.75
C ALA A 186 -7.84 -5.92 19.28
N ALA A 187 -7.96 -4.94 20.19
CA ALA A 187 -7.62 -3.56 19.88
C ALA A 187 -6.12 -3.40 19.57
N GLY A 188 -5.78 -2.60 18.56
CA GLY A 188 -4.40 -2.35 18.14
C GLY A 188 -3.64 -3.58 17.62
N SER A 189 -4.32 -4.70 17.35
CA SER A 189 -3.68 -5.95 16.91
C SER A 189 -3.39 -5.99 15.41
N LEU A 190 -4.05 -5.15 14.61
CA LEU A 190 -3.94 -5.15 13.16
C LEU A 190 -3.09 -3.97 12.65
N ARG A 191 -2.56 -4.14 11.43
CA ARG A 191 -1.89 -3.12 10.64
C ARG A 191 -2.65 -2.74 9.39
N LEU A 192 -3.43 -3.68 8.85
CA LEU A 192 -4.20 -3.47 7.64
C LEU A 192 -5.57 -4.13 7.74
N VAL A 193 -6.62 -3.37 7.42
CA VAL A 193 -7.99 -3.85 7.21
C VAL A 193 -8.31 -3.66 5.73
N VAL A 194 -8.71 -4.73 5.04
CA VAL A 194 -9.17 -4.67 3.65
C VAL A 194 -10.59 -5.18 3.59
N SER A 195 -11.44 -4.58 2.75
CA SER A 195 -12.82 -5.05 2.59
C SER A 195 -13.43 -4.57 1.28
N ASN A 196 -14.21 -5.44 0.64
CA ASN A 196 -15.26 -5.04 -0.29
C ASN A 196 -16.62 -5.25 0.40
N PRO A 197 -17.08 -4.31 1.24
CA PRO A 197 -18.33 -4.48 1.96
C PRO A 197 -19.53 -4.22 1.04
N PRO A 198 -20.75 -4.66 1.43
CA PRO A 198 -21.97 -4.25 0.77
C PRO A 198 -22.09 -2.72 0.76
N TYR A 199 -22.50 -2.16 -0.38
CA TYR A 199 -22.66 -0.71 -0.57
C TYR A 199 -23.91 -0.30 -1.37
N VAL A 200 -24.71 -1.27 -1.85
CA VAL A 200 -25.91 -0.97 -2.67
C VAL A 200 -27.02 -0.45 -1.77
N ARG A 201 -27.69 0.62 -2.19
CA ARG A 201 -28.86 1.14 -1.47
C ARG A 201 -30.01 0.16 -1.59
N THR A 202 -30.75 -0.07 -0.50
CA THR A 202 -31.95 -0.94 -0.52
C THR A 202 -32.93 -0.55 -1.62
N GLY A 203 -33.10 0.76 -1.88
CA GLY A 203 -33.98 1.26 -2.95
C GLY A 203 -33.51 0.94 -4.38
N ASP A 204 -32.21 0.72 -4.57
CA ASP A 204 -31.61 0.44 -5.88
C ASP A 204 -31.56 -1.06 -6.20
N MET A 205 -31.77 -1.93 -5.21
CA MET A 205 -31.72 -3.39 -5.36
C MET A 205 -32.63 -3.90 -6.49
N ALA A 206 -33.79 -3.25 -6.70
CA ALA A 206 -34.73 -3.62 -7.75
C ALA A 206 -34.24 -3.26 -9.17
N SER A 207 -33.30 -2.32 -9.29
CA SER A 207 -32.73 -1.85 -10.56
C SER A 207 -31.46 -2.58 -10.99
N LEU A 208 -30.91 -3.44 -10.11
CA LEU A 208 -29.77 -4.28 -10.44
C LEU A 208 -30.08 -5.22 -11.61
N ASP A 209 -29.04 -5.56 -12.36
CA ASP A 209 -29.13 -6.55 -13.42
C ASP A 209 -29.74 -7.87 -12.89
N LEU A 210 -30.52 -8.53 -13.75
CA LEU A 210 -31.32 -9.69 -13.33
C LEU A 210 -30.47 -10.84 -12.80
N ASP A 211 -29.29 -11.06 -13.34
CA ASP A 211 -28.39 -12.12 -12.89
C ASP A 211 -27.84 -11.83 -11.48
N ILE A 212 -27.51 -10.58 -11.19
CA ILE A 212 -27.12 -10.15 -9.82
C ILE A 212 -28.32 -10.27 -8.87
N ARG A 213 -29.44 -9.65 -9.22
CA ARG A 213 -30.63 -9.56 -8.35
C ARG A 213 -31.25 -10.91 -8.01
N LEU A 214 -31.21 -11.86 -8.93
CA LEU A 214 -31.87 -13.16 -8.78
C LEU A 214 -30.97 -14.22 -8.14
N TYR A 215 -29.65 -14.12 -8.29
CA TYR A 215 -28.73 -15.22 -7.92
C TYR A 215 -27.66 -14.84 -6.90
N GLU A 216 -27.24 -13.58 -6.80
CA GLU A 216 -26.22 -13.20 -5.83
C GLU A 216 -26.84 -12.92 -4.45
N PRO A 217 -26.12 -13.24 -3.35
CA PRO A 217 -26.68 -13.13 -2.01
C PRO A 217 -26.97 -11.67 -1.66
N ALA A 218 -28.22 -11.38 -1.31
CA ALA A 218 -28.65 -10.01 -0.97
C ALA A 218 -27.84 -9.43 0.21
N SER A 219 -27.39 -10.28 1.14
CA SER A 219 -26.52 -9.89 2.27
C SER A 219 -25.15 -9.36 1.84
N ALA A 220 -24.66 -9.71 0.65
CA ALA A 220 -23.40 -9.19 0.09
C ALA A 220 -23.60 -7.88 -0.71
N LEU A 221 -24.85 -7.45 -0.93
CA LEU A 221 -25.18 -6.32 -1.79
C LEU A 221 -25.86 -5.18 -1.02
N ASP A 222 -26.93 -5.48 -0.28
CA ASP A 222 -27.76 -4.49 0.40
C ASP A 222 -27.05 -3.91 1.63
N ALA A 223 -26.84 -2.60 1.60
CA ALA A 223 -26.17 -1.82 2.63
C ALA A 223 -27.10 -0.79 3.29
N GLY A 224 -28.41 -1.06 3.26
CA GLY A 224 -29.43 -0.24 3.89
C GLY A 224 -29.86 0.95 3.02
N PRO A 225 -30.73 1.84 3.57
CA PRO A 225 -31.43 2.86 2.77
C PRO A 225 -30.51 3.81 1.99
N ASP A 226 -29.35 4.14 2.54
CA ASP A 226 -28.37 5.07 1.97
C ASP A 226 -27.06 4.40 1.53
N GLY A 227 -26.99 3.06 1.60
CA GLY A 227 -25.86 2.27 1.13
C GLY A 227 -24.62 2.37 2.04
N GLN A 228 -24.77 2.93 3.25
CA GLN A 228 -23.64 3.26 4.13
C GLN A 228 -23.67 2.50 5.47
N ALA A 229 -24.66 1.64 5.69
CA ALA A 229 -24.83 0.98 6.98
C ALA A 229 -23.60 0.16 7.40
N CYS A 230 -22.96 -0.53 6.44
CA CYS A 230 -21.75 -1.29 6.71
C CYS A 230 -20.57 -0.38 7.08
N PHE A 231 -20.30 0.67 6.29
CA PHE A 231 -19.19 1.61 6.56
C PHE A 231 -19.30 2.28 7.94
N ARG A 232 -20.51 2.67 8.37
CA ARG A 232 -20.75 3.28 9.69
C ARG A 232 -20.39 2.35 10.86
N ARG A 233 -20.43 1.04 10.66
CA ARG A 233 -20.07 0.03 11.66
C ARG A 233 -18.60 -0.38 11.53
N LEU A 234 -18.13 -0.57 10.29
CA LEU A 234 -16.80 -1.07 9.99
C LEU A 234 -15.71 -0.06 10.34
N LEU A 235 -15.85 1.22 9.98
CA LEU A 235 -14.80 2.21 10.20
C LEU A 235 -14.43 2.40 11.69
N PRO A 236 -15.39 2.57 12.64
CA PRO A 236 -15.06 2.60 14.06
C PRO A 236 -14.46 1.30 14.58
N ALA A 237 -14.91 0.15 14.06
CA ALA A 237 -14.36 -1.15 14.45
C ALA A 237 -12.92 -1.34 13.93
N ALA A 238 -12.63 -0.87 12.72
CA ALA A 238 -11.31 -0.86 12.12
C ALA A 238 -10.38 0.07 12.89
N ALA A 239 -10.81 1.29 13.21
CA ALA A 239 -10.04 2.24 14.01
C ALA A 239 -9.66 1.67 15.39
N ARG A 240 -10.55 0.91 16.03
CA ARG A 240 -10.24 0.21 17.29
C ARG A 240 -9.21 -0.92 17.10
N ALA A 241 -9.36 -1.71 16.04
CA ALA A 241 -8.53 -2.90 15.81
C ALA A 241 -7.13 -2.58 15.28
N LEU A 242 -6.98 -1.46 14.56
CA LEU A 242 -5.72 -1.01 13.98
C LEU A 242 -4.83 -0.35 15.04
N GLY A 243 -3.52 -0.63 14.97
CA GLY A 243 -2.50 0.11 15.71
C GLY A 243 -2.19 1.48 15.08
N PRO A 244 -1.34 2.30 15.71
CA PRO A 244 -0.90 3.59 15.17
C PRO A 244 -0.30 3.45 13.77
N GLY A 245 -0.74 4.31 12.84
CA GLY A 245 -0.34 4.27 11.43
C GLY A 245 -0.90 3.08 10.63
N GLY A 246 -1.81 2.30 11.22
CA GLY A 246 -2.54 1.24 10.53
C GLY A 246 -3.60 1.80 9.58
N SER A 247 -3.89 1.05 8.52
CA SER A 247 -4.74 1.52 7.41
C SER A 247 -5.96 0.63 7.22
N ALA A 248 -7.07 1.24 6.79
CA ALA A 248 -8.23 0.58 6.24
C ALA A 248 -8.32 0.92 4.74
N ILE A 249 -8.47 -0.09 3.88
CA ILE A 249 -8.61 0.08 2.43
C ILE A 249 -9.91 -0.59 2.02
N LEU A 250 -10.87 0.23 1.58
CA LEU A 250 -12.24 -0.19 1.37
C LEU A 250 -12.67 0.08 -0.06
N GLU A 251 -13.28 -0.91 -0.71
CA GLU A 251 -14.05 -0.66 -1.95
C GLU A 251 -15.35 0.09 -1.61
N VAL A 252 -15.74 1.03 -2.48
CA VAL A 252 -16.93 1.86 -2.29
C VAL A 252 -17.77 1.93 -3.57
N GLY A 253 -19.08 2.17 -3.40
CA GLY A 253 -19.98 2.43 -4.50
C GLY A 253 -19.64 3.73 -5.25
N ASP A 254 -20.05 3.80 -6.52
CA ASP A 254 -19.92 5.01 -7.34
C ASP A 254 -20.59 6.21 -6.63
N GLY A 255 -19.87 7.33 -6.52
CA GLY A 255 -20.31 8.52 -5.80
C GLY A 255 -20.29 8.43 -4.27
N GLN A 256 -19.82 7.33 -3.66
CA GLN A 256 -19.78 7.18 -2.19
C GLN A 256 -18.42 7.51 -1.55
N ALA A 257 -17.34 7.64 -2.33
CA ALA A 257 -16.01 7.87 -1.78
C ALA A 257 -15.93 9.10 -0.84
N GLY A 258 -16.59 10.20 -1.19
CA GLY A 258 -16.61 11.42 -0.38
C GLY A 258 -17.27 11.23 0.99
N ILE A 259 -18.42 10.53 1.05
CA ILE A 259 -19.12 10.28 2.32
C ILE A 259 -18.39 9.23 3.16
N VAL A 260 -17.80 8.20 2.55
CA VAL A 260 -16.98 7.21 3.27
C VAL A 260 -15.71 7.86 3.84
N ALA A 261 -15.09 8.80 3.11
CA ALA A 261 -13.98 9.59 3.62
C ALA A 261 -14.40 10.44 4.84
N THR A 262 -15.60 11.03 4.85
CA THR A 262 -16.12 11.75 6.01
C THR A 262 -16.32 10.82 7.21
N LEU A 263 -16.97 9.66 7.00
CA LEU A 263 -17.14 8.66 8.05
C LEU A 263 -15.80 8.16 8.62
N ALA A 264 -14.78 8.04 7.77
CA ALA A 264 -13.44 7.66 8.20
C ALA A 264 -12.81 8.73 9.11
N ARG A 265 -12.96 10.02 8.77
CA ARG A 265 -12.51 11.11 9.65
C ARG A 265 -13.22 11.09 10.99
N GLU A 266 -14.53 10.89 10.99
CA GLU A 266 -15.34 10.77 12.21
C GLU A 266 -14.92 9.59 13.09
N ALA A 267 -14.45 8.49 12.48
CA ALA A 267 -13.91 7.33 13.18
C ALA A 267 -12.47 7.50 13.70
N GLY A 268 -11.79 8.61 13.37
CA GLY A 268 -10.44 8.92 13.86
C GLY A 268 -9.31 8.67 12.85
N PHE A 269 -9.61 8.43 11.57
CA PHE A 269 -8.61 8.39 10.50
C PHE A 269 -8.26 9.82 10.03
N HIS A 270 -6.99 10.07 9.71
CA HIS A 270 -6.53 11.42 9.32
C HIS A 270 -6.02 11.47 7.88
N LEU A 271 -5.15 10.54 7.50
CA LEU A 271 -4.62 10.47 6.14
C LEU A 271 -5.56 9.65 5.27
N ILE A 272 -6.28 10.33 4.38
CA ILE A 272 -7.27 9.71 3.48
C ILE A 272 -6.85 9.92 2.03
N THR A 273 -6.80 8.83 1.28
CA THR A 273 -6.55 8.82 -0.16
C THR A 273 -7.72 8.13 -0.85
N VAL A 274 -8.24 8.77 -1.89
CA VAL A 274 -9.27 8.18 -2.76
C VAL A 274 -8.58 7.74 -4.03
N HIS A 275 -8.70 6.46 -4.35
CA HIS A 275 -8.14 5.84 -5.54
C HIS A 275 -9.23 5.64 -6.57
N LYS A 276 -8.88 5.92 -7.82
CA LYS A 276 -9.74 5.69 -8.98
C LYS A 276 -9.50 4.32 -9.56
N ASP A 277 -10.56 3.68 -10.04
CA ASP A 277 -10.45 2.45 -10.83
C ASP A 277 -9.94 2.75 -12.27
N MET A 278 -9.72 1.70 -13.06
CA MET A 278 -9.36 1.82 -14.48
C MET A 278 -10.42 2.56 -15.32
N SER A 279 -11.67 2.62 -14.85
CA SER A 279 -12.77 3.39 -15.44
C SER A 279 -12.82 4.85 -14.96
N GLN A 280 -11.81 5.31 -14.21
CA GLN A 280 -11.66 6.66 -13.65
C GLN A 280 -12.70 7.05 -12.59
N LYS A 281 -13.41 6.08 -12.02
CA LYS A 281 -14.38 6.29 -10.94
C LYS A 281 -13.70 6.17 -9.59
N ASP A 282 -14.12 6.99 -8.64
CA ASP A 282 -13.64 6.91 -7.26
C ASP A 282 -14.17 5.62 -6.63
N ARG A 283 -13.28 4.64 -6.43
CA ARG A 283 -13.69 3.26 -6.15
C ARG A 283 -13.07 2.66 -4.90
N MET A 284 -11.93 3.17 -4.44
CA MET A 284 -11.33 2.73 -3.19
C MET A 284 -10.98 3.90 -2.29
N VAL A 285 -11.24 3.74 -1.00
CA VAL A 285 -10.85 4.69 0.05
C VAL A 285 -9.80 4.03 0.93
N GLU A 286 -8.60 4.58 0.93
CA GLU A 286 -7.54 4.23 1.89
C GLU A 286 -7.53 5.29 3.00
N ALA A 287 -7.73 4.86 4.24
CA ALA A 287 -7.77 5.70 5.42
C ALA A 287 -6.76 5.19 6.45
N THR A 288 -5.87 6.06 6.92
CA THR A 288 -4.78 5.69 7.85
C THR A 288 -4.92 6.44 9.18
N LEU A 289 -4.79 5.69 10.28
CA LEU A 289 -4.79 6.24 11.63
C LEU A 289 -3.55 7.11 11.86
N PRO A 290 -3.64 8.11 12.76
CA PRO A 290 -2.49 8.90 13.15
C PRO A 290 -1.43 8.01 13.84
N GLY A 291 -0.18 8.48 13.81
CA GLY A 291 0.98 7.82 14.37
C GLY A 291 1.62 6.81 13.42
N ALA A 292 2.60 6.07 13.94
CA ALA A 292 3.31 5.02 13.20
C ALA A 292 3.71 3.89 14.15
N LEU A 293 4.14 2.77 13.59
CA LEU A 293 4.85 1.75 14.34
C LEU A 293 6.11 2.37 14.98
N ALA A 294 6.18 2.40 16.31
CA ALA A 294 7.36 2.87 17.01
C ALA A 294 8.30 1.69 17.36
N MET A 295 9.56 1.74 16.94
CA MET A 295 10.56 0.73 17.29
C MET A 295 11.91 1.33 17.65
N ALA A 296 12.76 0.58 18.36
CA ALA A 296 14.14 0.98 18.62
C ALA A 296 15.04 0.53 17.45
N VAL A 297 16.12 1.25 17.17
CA VAL A 297 17.07 0.88 16.09
C VAL A 297 17.74 -0.46 16.40
N GLU A 298 17.99 -0.74 17.67
CA GLU A 298 18.56 -2.00 18.15
C GLU A 298 17.64 -3.20 17.89
N GLY A 299 16.33 -2.97 17.78
CA GLY A 299 15.34 -4.00 17.44
C GLY A 299 15.23 -4.28 15.94
N LEU A 300 16.02 -3.61 15.10
CA LEU A 300 16.06 -3.86 13.66
C LEU A 300 17.04 -4.99 13.33
N ASP A 301 16.55 -6.23 13.37
CA ASP A 301 17.27 -7.42 12.94
C ASP A 301 17.50 -7.45 11.41
N ALA A 302 18.21 -8.47 10.91
CA ALA A 302 18.54 -8.59 9.48
C ALA A 302 17.30 -8.72 8.57
N THR A 303 16.26 -9.43 9.02
CA THR A 303 15.01 -9.63 8.27
C THR A 303 14.25 -8.31 8.15
N ASN A 304 14.04 -7.64 9.28
CA ASN A 304 13.36 -6.35 9.35
C ASN A 304 14.15 -5.25 8.61
N THR A 305 15.49 -5.30 8.65
CA THR A 305 16.35 -4.42 7.84
C THR A 305 16.11 -4.64 6.34
N GLY A 306 16.08 -5.89 5.88
CA GLY A 306 15.84 -6.23 4.48
C GLY A 306 14.46 -5.76 3.99
N LEU A 307 13.42 -5.99 4.78
CA LEU A 307 12.05 -5.51 4.50
C LEU A 307 11.99 -3.99 4.42
N LEU A 308 12.63 -3.28 5.34
CA LEU A 308 12.61 -1.82 5.35
C LEU A 308 13.41 -1.21 4.19
N LYS A 309 14.54 -1.81 3.80
CA LYS A 309 15.28 -1.43 2.59
C LYS A 309 14.42 -1.57 1.34
N ALA A 310 13.71 -2.69 1.20
CA ALA A 310 12.78 -2.88 0.09
C ALA A 310 11.66 -1.83 0.11
N ALA A 311 11.09 -1.55 1.29
CA ALA A 311 10.05 -0.55 1.44
C ALA A 311 10.51 0.87 1.08
N LEU A 312 11.73 1.26 1.46
CA LEU A 312 12.32 2.55 1.11
C LEU A 312 12.45 2.73 -0.41
N ARG A 313 12.83 1.66 -1.15
CA ARG A 313 12.87 1.67 -2.62
C ARG A 313 11.47 1.86 -3.22
N GLU A 314 10.46 1.25 -2.63
CA GLU A 314 9.04 1.41 -2.98
C GLU A 314 8.44 2.76 -2.55
N GLY A 315 9.26 3.65 -1.97
CA GLY A 315 8.86 5.00 -1.56
C GLY A 315 8.25 5.07 -0.16
N ALA A 316 8.65 4.20 0.75
CA ALA A 316 8.34 4.35 2.17
C ALA A 316 8.99 5.62 2.76
N VAL A 317 8.29 6.22 3.72
CA VAL A 317 8.83 7.26 4.60
C VAL A 317 9.05 6.62 5.97
N ILE A 318 10.10 7.04 6.68
CA ILE A 318 10.41 6.59 8.04
C ILE A 318 10.63 7.79 8.96
N GLY A 319 10.23 7.67 10.22
CA GLY A 319 10.60 8.62 11.26
C GLY A 319 12.00 8.29 11.78
N VAL A 320 12.86 9.30 11.85
CA VAL A 320 14.27 9.16 12.24
C VAL A 320 14.61 10.06 13.44
N PRO A 321 15.24 9.54 14.50
CA PRO A 321 15.82 10.39 15.52
C PRO A 321 17.01 11.13 14.92
N THR A 322 17.21 12.40 15.29
CA THR A 322 18.43 13.14 14.94
C THR A 322 19.01 13.82 16.18
N ASP A 323 20.28 14.21 16.07
CA ASP A 323 21.01 15.08 17.01
C ASP A 323 20.39 16.48 17.19
N THR A 324 19.47 16.89 16.32
CA THR A 324 18.93 18.26 16.26
C THR A 324 17.44 18.28 16.54
N VAL A 325 16.64 17.72 15.63
CA VAL A 325 15.18 17.63 15.72
C VAL A 325 14.73 16.28 15.20
N TYR A 326 13.66 15.70 15.77
CA TYR A 326 13.09 14.48 15.22
C TYR A 326 12.69 14.72 13.76
N GLY A 327 13.04 13.79 12.88
CA GLY A 327 12.90 13.93 11.45
C GLY A 327 12.03 12.84 10.84
N ILE A 328 11.65 13.06 9.59
CA ILE A 328 11.16 12.03 8.68
C ILE A 328 12.11 11.98 7.48
N GLY A 329 12.27 10.80 6.90
CA GLY A 329 13.16 10.58 5.78
C GLY A 329 12.63 9.53 4.81
N ALA A 330 13.02 9.66 3.56
CA ALA A 330 12.79 8.69 2.50
C ALA A 330 14.10 8.43 1.76
N ALA A 331 14.19 7.34 1.00
CA ALA A 331 15.34 7.11 0.12
C ALA A 331 15.53 8.30 -0.81
N TRP A 332 16.74 8.87 -0.82
CA TRP A 332 17.02 10.12 -1.53
C TRP A 332 16.86 10.05 -3.04
N ASP A 333 16.97 8.84 -3.60
CA ASP A 333 16.84 8.52 -5.02
C ASP A 333 15.43 8.03 -5.40
N SER A 334 14.51 7.90 -4.43
CA SER A 334 13.13 7.49 -4.67
C SER A 334 12.22 8.69 -4.92
N SER A 335 11.82 8.92 -6.17
CA SER A 335 10.86 9.97 -6.52
C SER A 335 9.51 9.82 -5.79
N VAL A 336 9.06 8.58 -5.55
CA VAL A 336 7.81 8.33 -4.80
C VAL A 336 8.00 8.65 -3.33
N GLY A 337 9.11 8.20 -2.72
CA GLY A 337 9.41 8.46 -1.31
C GLY A 337 9.57 9.94 -1.01
N VAL A 338 10.32 10.66 -1.86
CA VAL A 338 10.51 12.11 -1.74
C VAL A 338 9.20 12.87 -1.89
N ARG A 339 8.34 12.52 -2.86
CA ARG A 339 7.02 13.16 -2.98
C ARG A 339 6.20 13.00 -1.69
N LYS A 340 6.16 11.79 -1.14
CA LYS A 340 5.45 11.50 0.13
C LYS A 340 6.05 12.22 1.33
N LEU A 341 7.37 12.39 1.35
CA LEU A 341 8.06 13.20 2.37
C LEU A 341 7.55 14.65 2.37
N PHE A 342 7.34 15.24 1.19
CA PHE A 342 6.81 16.59 1.05
C PHE A 342 5.31 16.67 1.35
N GLU A 343 4.52 15.69 0.92
CA GLU A 343 3.09 15.55 1.26
C GLU A 343 2.90 15.51 2.78
N ALA A 344 3.70 14.71 3.49
CA ALA A 344 3.64 14.59 4.94
C ALA A 344 3.84 15.92 5.68
N LYS A 345 4.61 16.85 5.10
CA LYS A 345 4.92 18.15 5.71
C LYS A 345 3.95 19.27 5.28
N GLY A 346 3.13 19.03 4.26
CA GLY A 346 2.34 20.08 3.61
C GLY A 346 3.22 21.20 3.03
N ARG A 347 4.43 20.87 2.57
CA ARG A 347 5.44 21.85 2.15
C ARG A 347 5.25 22.23 0.68
N PRO A 348 5.43 23.51 0.29
CA PRO A 348 5.67 23.85 -1.10
C PRO A 348 6.95 23.15 -1.58
N ALA A 349 6.95 22.61 -2.80
CA ALA A 349 8.08 21.89 -3.41
C ALA A 349 9.38 22.73 -3.52
N GLU A 350 9.30 24.04 -3.29
CA GLU A 350 10.38 25.01 -3.56
C GLU A 350 11.50 25.05 -2.50
N GLN A 351 11.37 24.35 -1.37
CA GLN A 351 12.43 24.31 -0.36
C GLN A 351 13.15 22.95 -0.36
N PRO A 352 14.36 22.88 -0.94
CA PRO A 352 15.07 21.62 -1.10
C PRO A 352 15.40 20.95 0.25
N VAL A 353 15.42 19.63 0.24
CA VAL A 353 15.82 18.80 1.40
C VAL A 353 17.29 18.40 1.31
N ALA A 354 17.95 18.34 2.45
CA ALA A 354 19.30 17.79 2.57
C ALA A 354 19.23 16.26 2.65
N VAL A 355 20.33 15.61 2.26
CA VAL A 355 20.49 14.16 2.30
C VAL A 355 21.41 13.78 3.44
N LEU A 356 20.94 12.81 4.24
CA LEU A 356 21.67 12.19 5.33
C LEU A 356 22.42 10.97 4.79
N PHE A 357 23.74 10.97 4.95
CA PHE A 357 24.63 9.89 4.54
C PHE A 357 25.22 9.17 5.76
N PRO A 358 25.49 7.85 5.66
CA PRO A 358 26.06 7.07 6.76
C PRO A 358 27.53 7.41 7.05
N SER A 359 28.28 7.89 6.05
CA SER A 359 29.69 8.29 6.18
C SER A 359 30.09 9.22 5.05
N VAL A 360 31.29 9.80 5.11
CA VAL A 360 31.81 10.66 4.03
C VAL A 360 32.12 9.82 2.78
N GLU A 361 32.58 8.59 2.95
CA GLU A 361 32.84 7.65 1.85
C GLU A 361 31.56 7.36 1.07
N ALA A 362 30.41 7.22 1.75
CA ALA A 362 29.12 7.06 1.10
C ALA A 362 28.67 8.32 0.33
N VAL A 363 29.10 9.51 0.76
CA VAL A 363 28.89 10.74 -0.02
C VAL A 363 29.71 10.67 -1.30
N GLU A 364 31.00 10.32 -1.20
CA GLU A 364 31.90 10.23 -2.37
C GLU A 364 31.43 9.17 -3.39
N GLU A 365 30.87 8.06 -2.92
CA GLU A 365 30.29 7.02 -3.77
C GLU A 365 29.01 7.50 -4.48
N ALA A 366 28.11 8.15 -3.75
CA ALA A 366 26.82 8.61 -4.28
C ALA A 366 26.92 9.88 -5.12
N VAL A 367 27.89 10.74 -4.82
CA VAL A 367 28.13 12.05 -5.45
C VAL A 367 29.51 12.02 -6.09
N SER A 368 29.62 11.32 -7.22
CA SER A 368 30.91 11.01 -7.84
C SER A 368 31.61 12.20 -8.50
N ASP A 369 30.93 13.35 -8.63
CA ASP A 369 31.43 14.56 -9.28
C ASP A 369 31.83 15.67 -8.30
N LEU A 370 32.11 15.31 -7.03
CA LEU A 370 32.60 16.24 -6.01
C LEU A 370 34.00 16.77 -6.33
N ASP A 371 34.19 18.06 -6.13
CA ASP A 371 35.49 18.73 -6.18
C ASP A 371 36.41 18.32 -5.00
N GLU A 372 37.73 18.22 -5.24
CA GLU A 372 38.70 17.80 -4.23
C GLU A 372 38.74 18.72 -3.00
N ALA A 373 38.53 20.03 -3.18
CA ALA A 373 38.46 20.97 -2.07
C ALA A 373 37.23 20.70 -1.21
N CYS A 374 36.08 20.39 -1.83
CA CYS A 374 34.87 19.99 -1.12
C CYS A 374 35.11 18.70 -0.33
N VAL A 375 35.67 17.66 -0.95
CA VAL A 375 35.97 16.38 -0.28
C VAL A 375 36.88 16.57 0.93
N ARG A 376 37.91 17.42 0.81
CA ARG A 376 38.81 17.76 1.93
C ARG A 376 38.06 18.35 3.12
N VAL A 377 37.13 19.27 2.86
CA VAL A 377 36.29 19.87 3.91
C VAL A 377 35.37 18.83 4.54
N LEU A 378 34.71 18.00 3.73
CA LEU A 378 33.81 16.94 4.22
C LEU A 378 34.56 15.97 5.15
N ARG A 379 35.70 15.43 4.72
CA ARG A 379 36.51 14.50 5.54
C ARG A 379 37.03 15.11 6.84
N ALA A 380 37.28 16.43 6.86
CA ALA A 380 37.81 17.10 8.04
C ALA A 380 36.73 17.49 9.06
N LEU A 381 35.51 17.79 8.60
CA LEU A 381 34.46 18.38 9.44
C LEU A 381 33.26 17.47 9.70
N LEU A 382 33.10 16.39 8.93
CA LEU A 382 32.06 15.38 9.13
C LEU A 382 32.65 14.07 9.69
N PRO A 383 31.90 13.29 10.49
CA PRO A 383 30.53 13.54 10.98
C PRO A 383 30.42 14.75 11.92
N GLY A 384 29.31 15.48 11.86
CA GLY A 384 29.15 16.67 12.71
C GLY A 384 27.86 17.46 12.49
N PRO A 385 27.64 18.56 13.24
CA PRO A 385 26.43 19.38 13.20
C PRO A 385 26.42 20.34 11.98
N PHE A 386 26.85 19.84 10.82
CA PHE A 386 26.99 20.62 9.59
C PHE A 386 26.07 20.10 8.49
N THR A 387 25.71 20.99 7.59
CA THR A 387 25.12 20.65 6.29
C THR A 387 25.90 21.44 5.24
N PHE A 388 26.55 20.73 4.33
CA PHE A 388 27.38 21.33 3.29
C PHE A 388 26.64 21.32 1.96
N VAL A 389 26.45 22.48 1.35
CA VAL A 389 25.90 22.57 -0.01
C VAL A 389 27.07 22.42 -0.98
N VAL A 390 27.01 21.38 -1.80
CA VAL A 390 28.03 21.02 -2.78
C VAL A 390 27.47 21.12 -4.20
N THR A 391 28.33 21.41 -5.17
CA THR A 391 27.96 21.36 -6.60
C THR A 391 27.87 19.91 -7.04
N THR A 392 26.80 19.53 -7.73
CA THR A 392 26.68 18.19 -8.32
C THR A 392 25.59 18.12 -9.38
N THR A 393 25.87 17.33 -10.43
CA THR A 393 25.00 17.00 -11.56
C THR A 393 24.44 15.58 -11.49
N VAL A 394 24.74 14.83 -10.41
CA VAL A 394 24.24 13.46 -10.23
C VAL A 394 22.71 13.44 -10.28
N SER A 395 22.16 12.54 -11.10
CA SER A 395 20.72 12.40 -11.29
C SER A 395 20.03 12.01 -9.99
N ARG A 396 18.94 12.73 -9.67
CA ARG A 396 18.14 12.57 -8.45
C ARG A 396 16.75 13.17 -8.66
N PRO A 397 15.76 12.85 -7.80
CA PRO A 397 14.47 13.51 -7.81
C PRO A 397 14.61 15.05 -7.70
N PRO A 398 13.80 15.84 -8.41
CA PRO A 398 13.96 17.29 -8.51
C PRO A 398 13.81 18.04 -7.19
N ASP A 399 13.11 17.45 -6.21
CA ASP A 399 12.87 18.05 -4.90
C ASP A 399 14.04 17.82 -3.90
N VAL A 400 15.07 17.06 -4.31
CA VAL A 400 16.27 16.76 -3.52
C VAL A 400 17.43 17.64 -3.95
N GLY A 401 17.69 18.70 -3.18
CA GLY A 401 18.65 19.75 -3.58
C GLY A 401 18.09 20.66 -4.69
N SER A 402 18.96 21.41 -5.35
CA SER A 402 18.63 22.11 -6.60
C SER A 402 19.07 21.27 -7.80
N VAL A 403 18.87 21.79 -9.02
CA VAL A 403 19.35 21.16 -10.27
C VAL A 403 20.85 20.90 -10.25
N ASP A 404 21.62 21.80 -9.65
CA ASP A 404 23.09 21.86 -9.70
C ASP A 404 23.77 21.74 -8.32
N SER A 405 22.99 21.59 -7.23
CA SER A 405 23.53 21.51 -5.89
C SER A 405 22.79 20.55 -4.98
N LEU A 406 23.51 20.02 -3.99
CA LEU A 406 22.98 19.08 -3.00
C LEU A 406 23.42 19.50 -1.59
N GLY A 407 22.49 19.49 -0.64
CA GLY A 407 22.82 19.60 0.77
C GLY A 407 23.24 18.23 1.32
N VAL A 408 24.51 18.07 1.67
CA VAL A 408 25.09 16.85 2.23
C VAL A 408 25.22 16.96 3.75
N ARG A 409 24.83 15.90 4.45
CA ARG A 409 25.00 15.79 5.91
C ARG A 409 25.39 14.38 6.31
N VAL A 410 26.43 14.26 7.14
CA VAL A 410 26.78 13.01 7.84
C VAL A 410 26.57 13.28 9.35
N PRO A 411 25.47 12.80 9.94
CA PRO A 411 25.12 13.09 11.33
C PRO A 411 26.15 12.54 12.32
N GLY A 412 26.38 13.26 13.43
CA GLY A 412 27.23 12.79 14.53
C GLY A 412 26.51 11.92 15.56
N ASP A 413 25.18 11.78 15.45
CA ASP A 413 24.37 10.97 16.37
C ASP A 413 24.64 9.47 16.16
N PRO A 414 25.04 8.71 17.20
CA PRO A 414 25.34 7.28 17.06
C PRO A 414 24.13 6.44 16.60
N CYS A 415 22.92 6.78 17.05
CA CYS A 415 21.71 6.01 16.74
C CYS A 415 21.31 6.17 15.27
N LEU A 416 21.28 7.41 14.78
CA LEU A 416 21.03 7.72 13.37
C LEU A 416 22.13 7.18 12.46
N SER A 417 23.39 7.26 12.88
CA SER A 417 24.52 6.69 12.13
C SER A 417 24.44 5.16 12.05
N ASP A 418 24.00 4.48 13.11
CA ASP A 418 23.77 3.03 13.08
C ASP A 418 22.60 2.67 12.15
N LEU A 419 21.49 3.41 12.23
CA LEU A 419 20.36 3.23 11.32
C LEU A 419 20.76 3.40 9.85
N LEU A 420 21.43 4.50 9.50
CA LEU A 420 21.88 4.77 8.13
C LEU A 420 22.84 3.69 7.63
N ARG A 421 23.76 3.20 8.47
CA ARG A 421 24.67 2.10 8.11
C ARG A 421 23.94 0.77 7.90
N ARG A 422 22.94 0.44 8.72
CA ARG A 422 22.12 -0.78 8.56
C ARG A 422 21.29 -0.73 7.28
N LEU A 423 20.66 0.42 7.03
CA LEU A 423 19.85 0.63 5.83
C LEU A 423 20.72 0.66 4.59
N ASP A 424 21.94 1.23 4.67
CA ASP A 424 22.83 1.39 3.53
C ASP A 424 22.08 2.08 2.38
N THR A 425 21.36 3.13 2.75
CA THR A 425 20.55 3.98 1.87
C THR A 425 20.60 5.40 2.41
N PRO A 426 21.14 6.36 1.65
CA PRO A 426 21.08 7.76 2.03
C PRO A 426 19.63 8.25 2.05
N LEU A 427 19.30 9.11 3.01
CA LEU A 427 17.94 9.55 3.24
C LEU A 427 17.79 11.04 2.95
N ALA A 428 16.92 11.39 2.01
CA ALA A 428 16.39 12.75 1.94
C ALA A 428 15.51 12.97 3.18
N ALA A 429 15.84 13.96 4.00
CA ALA A 429 15.21 14.13 5.30
C ALA A 429 14.80 15.57 5.60
N THR A 430 13.74 15.69 6.40
CA THR A 430 13.23 16.94 6.95
C THR A 430 12.81 16.74 8.40
N SER A 431 12.71 17.83 9.16
CA SER A 431 12.10 17.83 10.49
C SER A 431 10.65 17.30 10.46
N ALA A 432 10.26 16.57 11.52
CA ALA A 432 8.96 15.89 11.69
C ALA A 432 7.90 16.80 12.35
N ASN A 433 7.86 18.07 11.96
CA ASN A 433 6.83 19.03 12.34
C ASN A 433 6.10 19.51 11.08
N VAL A 434 4.80 19.78 11.21
CA VAL A 434 4.04 20.50 10.17
C VAL A 434 4.72 21.84 9.90
N SER A 435 4.69 22.30 8.64
CA SER A 435 5.32 23.56 8.24
C SER A 435 4.89 24.73 9.15
N GLY A 436 5.86 25.42 9.76
CA GLY A 436 5.62 26.51 10.71
C GLY A 436 5.34 26.08 12.17
N GLY A 437 5.31 24.77 12.46
CA GLY A 437 5.13 24.22 13.81
C GLY A 437 6.40 24.28 14.68
N ARG A 438 6.24 24.03 15.99
CA ARG A 438 7.35 24.03 16.96
C ARG A 438 8.31 22.86 16.69
N GLU A 439 9.61 23.10 16.86
CA GLU A 439 10.63 22.06 16.76
C GLU A 439 10.46 20.99 17.85
N VAL A 440 10.66 19.73 17.46
CA VAL A 440 10.41 18.57 18.30
C VAL A 440 11.71 17.79 18.54
N PRO A 441 12.10 17.52 19.80
CA PRO A 441 13.38 16.88 20.10
C PRO A 441 13.34 15.34 20.05
N ASP A 442 12.15 14.72 20.07
CA ASP A 442 11.98 13.27 20.09
C ASP A 442 10.63 12.82 19.51
N LEU A 443 10.43 11.50 19.41
CA LEU A 443 9.21 10.90 18.86
C LEU A 443 7.94 11.29 19.64
N SER A 444 8.04 11.57 20.95
CA SER A 444 6.86 11.81 21.79
C SER A 444 6.16 13.13 21.48
N GLY A 445 6.91 14.12 20.96
CA GLY A 445 6.33 15.38 20.51
C GLY A 445 6.10 15.45 19.00
N ALA A 446 6.39 14.39 18.24
CA ALA A 446 6.24 14.40 16.79
C ALA A 446 4.75 14.36 16.43
N ASP A 447 4.36 15.11 15.40
CA ASP A 447 2.96 15.23 15.02
C ASP A 447 2.42 13.86 14.56
N PRO A 448 1.38 13.30 15.21
CA PRO A 448 0.80 12.03 14.81
C PRO A 448 0.30 12.01 13.36
N GLU A 449 -0.16 13.14 12.81
CA GLU A 449 -0.60 13.22 11.41
C GLU A 449 0.59 13.08 10.45
N VAL A 450 1.72 13.74 10.76
CA VAL A 450 2.96 13.60 9.99
C VAL A 450 3.49 12.17 10.09
N LEU A 451 3.46 11.59 11.30
CA LEU A 451 3.85 10.19 11.51
C LEU A 451 2.93 9.22 10.77
N ALA A 452 1.68 9.56 10.49
CA ALA A 452 0.77 8.70 9.72
C ALA A 452 1.32 8.36 8.32
N HIS A 453 2.21 9.19 7.76
CA HIS A 453 2.90 8.93 6.49
C HIS A 453 4.06 7.94 6.63
N CYS A 454 4.56 7.72 7.86
CA CYS A 454 5.69 6.87 8.13
C CYS A 454 5.27 5.40 8.22
N SER A 455 6.02 4.54 7.55
CA SER A 455 5.95 3.08 7.71
C SER A 455 6.35 2.64 9.11
N VAL A 456 7.37 3.31 9.66
CA VAL A 456 7.92 3.09 10.99
C VAL A 456 8.56 4.37 11.50
N ALA A 457 8.57 4.54 12.82
CA ALA A 457 9.20 5.65 13.52
C ALA A 457 10.21 5.12 14.54
N PHE A 458 11.48 5.46 14.36
CA PHE A 458 12.56 4.99 15.22
C PHE A 458 12.68 5.84 16.50
N ARG A 459 12.66 5.20 17.66
CA ARG A 459 12.92 5.84 18.94
C ARG A 459 14.41 6.15 19.04
N GLY A 460 14.75 7.41 19.37
CA GLY A 460 16.09 7.76 19.80
C GLY A 460 16.40 7.21 21.21
N PRO A 461 17.67 7.24 21.65
CA PRO A 461 18.03 6.80 23.00
C PRO A 461 17.25 7.58 24.06
N VAL A 462 16.65 6.85 25.02
CA VAL A 462 15.98 7.43 26.18
C VAL A 462 17.03 8.18 26.99
N ALA A 463 16.90 9.51 27.11
CA ALA A 463 17.78 10.28 27.99
C ALA A 463 17.59 9.74 29.43
N ARG A 464 18.66 9.27 30.06
CA ARG A 464 18.60 8.91 31.48
C ARG A 464 18.35 10.18 32.28
N SER A 465 17.54 10.08 33.34
CA SER A 465 17.33 11.17 34.29
C SER A 465 18.68 11.74 34.73
N GLY A 466 18.98 12.98 34.32
CA GLY A 466 20.25 13.66 34.60
C GLY A 466 21.07 14.08 33.37
N ASP A 467 20.80 13.55 32.18
CA ASP A 467 21.48 14.01 30.96
C ASP A 467 20.89 15.34 30.48
N VAL A 468 21.67 16.42 30.61
CA VAL A 468 21.39 17.70 29.98
C VAL A 468 21.54 17.52 28.47
N ARG A 469 20.44 17.24 27.75
CA ARG A 469 20.44 17.45 26.29
C ARG A 469 20.76 18.92 26.06
N LEU A 470 21.89 19.20 25.42
CA LEU A 470 22.18 20.51 24.84
C LEU A 470 20.92 20.97 24.09
N LYS A 471 20.55 22.25 24.25
CA LYS A 471 19.40 22.83 23.54
C LYS A 471 19.46 22.39 22.06
N PRO A 472 18.38 21.82 21.49
CA PRO A 472 18.36 21.50 20.08
C PRO A 472 18.60 22.81 19.31
N ALA A 473 19.71 22.88 18.61
CA ALA A 473 20.05 23.97 17.72
C ALA A 473 20.30 23.35 16.35
N ALA A 474 19.76 23.96 15.30
CA ALA A 474 19.83 23.43 13.95
C ALA A 474 21.29 23.33 13.46
N SER A 475 21.55 22.47 12.48
CA SER A 475 22.88 22.36 11.86
C SER A 475 23.32 23.68 11.23
N THR A 476 24.62 23.98 11.27
CA THR A 476 25.19 25.09 10.52
C THR A 476 25.24 24.72 9.04
N VAL A 477 24.65 25.55 8.18
CA VAL A 477 24.58 25.32 6.73
C VAL A 477 25.64 26.18 6.03
N VAL A 478 26.55 25.53 5.31
CA VAL A 478 27.66 26.19 4.61
C VAL A 478 27.65 25.82 3.14
N ASP A 479 27.66 26.83 2.28
CA ASP A 479 27.85 26.72 0.84
C ASP A 479 29.33 26.52 0.52
N LEU A 480 29.68 25.33 0.01
CA LEU A 480 31.03 25.01 -0.43
C LEU A 480 31.24 25.24 -1.92
N ARG A 481 30.18 25.51 -2.69
CA ARG A 481 30.27 25.68 -4.15
C ARG A 481 31.34 26.69 -4.60
N PRO A 482 31.55 27.83 -3.92
CA PRO A 482 32.62 28.76 -4.29
C PRO A 482 34.04 28.16 -4.26
N LEU A 483 34.30 27.10 -3.48
CA LEU A 483 35.63 26.49 -3.38
C LEU A 483 36.12 25.91 -4.72
N GLY A 484 35.23 25.32 -5.50
CA GLY A 484 35.58 24.74 -6.81
C GLY A 484 36.02 25.78 -7.84
N GLU A 485 35.73 27.06 -7.59
CA GLU A 485 36.13 28.20 -8.43
C GLU A 485 37.29 29.00 -7.80
N GLY A 486 37.88 28.52 -6.70
CA GLY A 486 38.92 29.23 -5.94
C GLY A 486 38.40 30.38 -5.07
N GLY A 487 37.08 30.44 -4.85
CA GLY A 487 36.41 31.38 -3.95
C GLY A 487 36.39 30.94 -2.48
N VAL A 488 35.64 31.67 -1.67
CA VAL A 488 35.53 31.42 -0.21
C VAL A 488 34.14 30.84 0.11
N PRO A 489 34.02 29.82 0.98
CA PRO A 489 32.74 29.28 1.42
C PRO A 489 31.85 30.35 2.06
N VAL A 490 30.53 30.16 1.96
CA VAL A 490 29.54 31.10 2.51
C VAL A 490 28.64 30.40 3.52
N VAL A 491 28.50 30.95 4.73
CA VAL A 491 27.55 30.41 5.71
C VAL A 491 26.14 30.88 5.34
N ILE A 492 25.29 29.97 4.88
CA ILE A 492 23.89 30.24 4.50
C ILE A 492 23.02 30.39 5.75
N ARG A 493 23.25 29.54 6.76
CA ARG A 493 22.52 29.57 8.02
C ARG A 493 23.45 29.23 9.17
N GLU A 494 23.49 30.10 10.17
CA GLU A 494 24.19 29.82 11.42
C GLU A 494 23.36 28.87 12.30
N GLY A 495 24.04 27.87 12.87
CA GLY A 495 23.44 26.84 13.71
C GLY A 495 24.22 26.65 15.01
N VAL A 496 24.42 25.39 15.43
CA VAL A 496 25.23 25.04 16.61
C VAL A 496 26.64 25.65 16.56
N VAL A 497 27.23 25.72 15.35
CA VAL A 497 28.58 26.25 15.14
C VAL A 497 28.49 27.64 14.51
N GLN A 498 29.11 28.62 15.16
CA GLN A 498 29.14 30.02 14.73
C GLN A 498 29.88 30.20 13.40
N ALA A 499 29.44 31.16 12.58
CA ALA A 499 29.95 31.36 11.22
C ALA A 499 31.47 31.57 11.16
N GLY A 500 32.02 32.42 12.04
CA GLY A 500 33.47 32.69 12.09
C GLY A 500 34.29 31.43 12.37
N SER A 501 33.85 30.62 13.34
CA SER A 501 34.56 29.39 13.73
C SER A 501 34.59 28.35 12.61
N VAL A 502 33.48 28.17 11.88
CA VAL A 502 33.47 27.21 10.77
C VAL A 502 34.32 27.67 9.59
N LEU A 503 34.30 28.97 9.27
CA LEU A 503 35.12 29.52 8.19
C LEU A 503 36.61 29.45 8.50
N GLU A 504 37.03 29.73 9.74
CA GLU A 504 38.42 29.56 10.18
C GLU A 504 38.88 28.10 10.06
N ARG A 505 38.03 27.15 10.48
CA ARG A 505 38.31 25.72 10.36
C ARG A 505 38.47 25.28 8.91
N ILE A 506 37.65 25.80 7.99
CA ILE A 506 37.76 25.50 6.56
C ILE A 506 39.02 26.15 5.98
N ALA A 507 39.30 27.40 6.31
CA ALA A 507 40.48 28.12 5.83
C ALA A 507 41.77 27.41 6.23
N ALA A 508 41.84 26.79 7.41
CA ALA A 508 43.02 26.04 7.86
C ALA A 508 43.31 24.74 7.06
N LEU A 509 42.44 24.33 6.14
CA LEU A 509 42.61 23.13 5.31
C LEU A 509 43.32 23.40 3.97
N PHE A 510 43.50 24.69 3.64
CA PHE A 510 44.10 25.20 2.40
C PHE A 510 45.23 26.18 2.75
#